data_AF-A0A2N2R2V4-F1
#
_entry.id   AF-A0A2N2R2V4-F1
#
_cell.length_a   1.000
_cell.length_b   1.000
_cell.length_c   1.000
_cell.angle_alpha   90.00
_cell.angle_beta   90.00
_cell.angle_gamma   90.00
#
_symmetry.space_group_name_H-M   'P 1'
#
loop_
_entity.id
_entity.type
_entity.pdbx_description
1 polymer ?
#
loop_
_entity_poly.entity_id
_entity_poly.type
_entity_poly.pdbx_seq_one_letter_code
_entity_poly.pdbx_strand_id
1 'polypeptide(L)'
;MKLHISNTAGLNLFTAYGDDYAAVNHEKHEKNLILLPESVIPAWTTATVATLSEADMQILLGLGTEIVLLGTGRTLRFPPGALLRPFAPAGIGLEIMDLKAACRTYNILAAEGRKVAAALLFD
;
A
#
# COMPACT_ATOMS: atom_id res chain seq x y z
N MET A 1 30.05 3.02 -15.96
CA MET A 1 28.73 2.59 -15.46
C MET A 1 28.51 3.26 -14.11
N LYS A 2 27.69 4.32 -14.03
CA LYS A 2 27.40 5.00 -12.75
C LYS A 2 26.19 4.32 -12.16
N LEU A 3 26.40 3.50 -11.12
CA LEU A 3 25.29 3.02 -10.30
C LEU A 3 24.63 4.23 -9.64
N HIS A 4 23.37 4.48 -9.98
CA HIS A 4 22.52 5.35 -9.18
C HIS A 4 22.35 4.66 -7.83
N ILE A 5 22.96 5.21 -6.78
CA ILE A 5 22.64 4.82 -5.41
C ILE A 5 21.25 5.38 -5.17
N SER A 6 20.22 4.54 -5.21
CA SER A 6 18.89 4.91 -4.76
C SER A 6 19.01 5.43 -3.33
N ASN A 7 18.81 6.73 -3.13
CA ASN A 7 18.88 7.35 -1.81
C ASN A 7 17.63 6.97 -1.01
N THR A 8 17.62 5.75 -0.47
CA THR A 8 16.54 5.24 0.40
C THR A 8 16.66 5.73 1.84
N ALA A 9 17.70 6.51 2.15
CA ALA A 9 17.92 7.08 3.47
C ALA A 9 16.72 7.97 3.88
N GLY A 10 15.96 7.52 4.88
CA GLY A 10 14.79 8.23 5.41
C GLY A 10 13.45 7.80 4.81
N LEU A 11 13.42 6.84 3.88
CA LEU A 11 12.16 6.27 3.39
C LEU A 11 11.66 5.17 4.31
N ASN A 12 10.35 5.10 4.53
CA ASN A 12 9.72 3.94 5.16
C ASN A 12 9.59 2.81 4.15
N LEU A 13 10.23 1.68 4.44
CA LEU A 13 10.27 0.50 3.58
C LEU A 13 9.84 -0.74 4.34
N PHE A 14 9.24 -1.69 3.63
CA PHE A 14 8.98 -3.02 4.17
C PHE A 14 10.30 -3.79 4.30
N THR A 15 10.64 -4.21 5.51
CA THR A 15 11.86 -4.97 5.81
C THR A 15 11.62 -6.47 5.92
N ALA A 16 10.39 -6.87 6.29
CA ALA A 16 9.95 -8.27 6.34
C ALA A 16 8.44 -8.36 6.16
N TYR A 17 7.93 -9.54 5.85
CA TYR A 17 6.49 -9.82 5.83
C TYR A 17 6.25 -11.32 6.00
N GLY A 18 5.18 -11.65 6.72
CA GLY A 18 4.69 -13.01 6.95
C GLY A 18 3.30 -13.21 6.37
N ASP A 19 2.60 -14.22 6.89
CA ASP A 19 1.21 -14.48 6.51
C ASP A 19 0.22 -13.54 7.23
N ASP A 20 0.63 -13.01 8.39
CA ASP A 20 -0.17 -12.24 9.34
C ASP A 20 0.50 -10.92 9.76
N TYR A 21 1.65 -10.57 9.17
CA TYR A 21 2.36 -9.35 9.51
C TYR A 21 3.12 -8.75 8.35
N ALA A 22 3.36 -7.44 8.43
CA ALA A 22 4.36 -6.73 7.64
C ALA A 22 5.25 -5.93 8.60
N ALA A 23 6.56 -5.97 8.40
CA ALA A 23 7.51 -5.16 9.16
C ALA A 23 7.95 -3.96 8.33
N VAL A 24 7.83 -2.76 8.90
CA VAL A 24 8.27 -1.50 8.31
C VAL A 24 9.44 -0.99 9.13
N ASN A 25 10.58 -0.74 8.51
CA ASN A 25 11.81 -0.31 9.22
C ASN A 25 12.13 -1.18 10.46
N HIS A 26 11.94 -2.50 10.34
CA HIS A 26 12.09 -3.50 11.41
C HIS A 26 11.03 -3.48 12.53
N GLU A 27 10.03 -2.59 12.47
CA GLU A 27 8.87 -2.60 13.37
C GLU A 27 7.75 -3.46 12.79
N LYS A 28 7.22 -4.39 13.59
CA LYS A 28 6.18 -5.34 13.16
C LYS A 28 4.78 -4.70 13.26
N HIS A 29 4.01 -4.80 12.18
CA HIS A 29 2.60 -4.41 12.12
C HIS A 29 1.73 -5.62 11.75
N GLU A 30 0.68 -5.81 12.53
CA GLU A 30 -0.27 -6.94 12.42
C GLU A 30 -1.71 -6.45 12.17
N LYS A 31 -1.85 -5.16 11.86
CA LYS A 31 -3.13 -4.49 11.59
C LYS A 31 -3.04 -3.76 10.27
N ASN A 32 -4.21 -3.51 9.68
CA ASN A 32 -4.35 -2.69 8.49
C ASN A 32 -3.52 -1.42 8.60
N LEU A 33 -2.71 -1.14 7.59
CA LEU A 33 -1.86 0.05 7.57
C LEU A 33 -1.77 0.62 6.15
N ILE A 34 -1.57 1.93 6.07
CA ILE A 34 -1.07 2.56 4.85
C ILE A 34 0.39 2.92 5.06
N LEU A 35 1.22 2.54 4.10
CA LEU A 35 2.62 2.93 4.04
C LEU A 35 2.82 3.94 2.92
N LEU A 36 3.40 5.08 3.28
CA LEU A 36 3.91 6.12 2.38
C LEU A 36 5.42 6.25 2.59
N PRO A 37 6.18 6.75 1.59
CA PRO A 37 7.62 6.91 1.72
C PRO A 37 8.01 7.74 2.95
N GLU A 38 7.22 8.76 3.27
CA GLU A 38 7.46 9.70 4.36
C GLU A 38 6.64 9.44 5.64
N SER A 39 5.63 8.56 5.60
CA SER A 39 4.78 8.31 6.78
C SER A 39 4.17 6.91 6.84
N VAL A 40 3.79 6.50 8.05
CA VAL A 40 3.05 5.26 8.32
C VAL A 40 1.71 5.65 8.95
N ILE A 41 0.60 5.18 8.38
CA ILE A 41 -0.74 5.39 8.92
C ILE A 41 -1.27 4.04 9.43
N PRO A 42 -1.08 3.74 10.73
CA PRO A 42 -1.59 2.50 11.31
C PRO A 42 -3.11 2.54 11.46
N ALA A 43 -3.75 1.37 11.41
CA ALA A 43 -5.18 1.19 11.62
C ALA A 43 -6.07 2.12 10.76
N TRP A 44 -5.66 2.36 9.51
CA TRP A 44 -6.37 3.26 8.58
C TRP A 44 -7.83 2.84 8.32
N THR A 45 -8.12 1.54 8.46
CA THR A 45 -9.47 0.97 8.40
C THR A 45 -9.56 -0.28 9.27
N THR A 46 -10.76 -0.63 9.70
CA THR A 46 -11.08 -1.93 10.30
C THR A 46 -11.73 -2.90 9.29
N ALA A 47 -11.85 -2.47 8.02
CA ALA A 47 -12.43 -3.27 6.98
C ALA A 47 -11.55 -4.45 6.56
N THR A 48 -12.20 -5.50 6.09
CA THR A 48 -11.63 -6.55 5.24
C THR A 48 -11.91 -6.18 3.78
N VAL A 49 -11.35 -6.94 2.83
CA VAL A 49 -11.63 -6.73 1.40
C VAL A 49 -13.14 -6.77 1.09
N ALA A 50 -13.89 -7.64 1.78
CA ALA A 50 -15.32 -7.79 1.58
C ALA A 50 -16.15 -6.66 2.21
N THR A 51 -15.60 -5.96 3.19
CA THR A 51 -16.29 -4.89 3.92
C THR A 51 -15.71 -3.51 3.64
N LEU A 52 -14.79 -3.38 2.68
CA LEU A 52 -14.32 -2.10 2.17
C LEU A 52 -15.50 -1.25 1.72
N SER A 53 -15.46 0.01 2.10
CA SER A 53 -16.49 0.99 1.83
C SER A 53 -15.99 2.11 0.92
N GLU A 54 -16.91 2.93 0.44
CA GLU A 54 -16.57 4.15 -0.30
C GLU A 54 -15.75 5.11 0.56
N ALA A 55 -16.00 5.18 1.87
CA ALA A 55 -15.25 6.03 2.80
C ALA A 55 -13.77 5.61 2.88
N ASP A 56 -13.49 4.30 2.89
CA ASP A 56 -12.12 3.78 2.86
C ASP A 56 -11.42 4.20 1.55
N MET A 57 -12.13 4.14 0.42
CA MET A 57 -11.58 4.57 -0.87
C MET A 57 -11.30 6.07 -0.92
N GLN A 58 -12.14 6.90 -0.28
CA GLN A 58 -11.90 8.34 -0.18
C GLN A 58 -10.61 8.66 0.61
N ILE A 59 -10.30 7.90 1.66
CA ILE A 59 -9.02 8.03 2.37
C ILE A 59 -7.86 7.79 1.40
N LEU A 60 -7.92 6.71 0.62
CA LEU A 60 -6.87 6.35 -0.35
C LEU A 60 -6.70 7.39 -1.46
N LEU A 61 -7.79 7.94 -1.98
CA LEU A 61 -7.77 9.03 -2.98
C LEU A 61 -7.15 10.31 -2.41
N GLY A 62 -7.33 10.56 -1.11
CA GLY A 62 -6.84 11.74 -0.42
C GLY A 62 -5.35 11.72 -0.05
N LEU A 63 -4.62 10.64 -0.33
CA LEU A 63 -3.21 10.50 0.06
C LEU A 63 -2.24 11.36 -0.77
N GLY A 64 -2.70 11.93 -1.90
CA GLY A 64 -1.84 12.72 -2.78
C GLY A 64 -0.80 11.91 -3.54
N THR A 65 -1.05 10.62 -3.75
CA THR A 65 -0.20 9.69 -4.49
C THR A 65 -0.64 9.50 -5.94
N GLU A 66 0.27 9.01 -6.77
CA GLU A 66 0.00 8.64 -8.17
C GLU A 66 -0.36 7.16 -8.30
N ILE A 67 0.13 6.32 -7.37
CA ILE A 67 -0.08 4.87 -7.37
C ILE A 67 -0.53 4.44 -5.98
N VAL A 68 -1.58 3.62 -5.92
CA VAL A 68 -2.03 2.95 -4.71
C VAL A 68 -1.99 1.45 -4.95
N LEU A 69 -1.20 0.75 -4.13
CA LEU A 69 -1.15 -0.70 -4.10
C LEU A 69 -2.06 -1.20 -2.98
N LEU A 70 -3.18 -1.80 -3.32
CA LEU A 70 -4.10 -2.41 -2.36
C LEU A 70 -3.69 -3.87 -2.12
N GLY A 71 -3.05 -4.14 -0.99
CA GLY A 71 -2.68 -5.47 -0.53
C GLY A 71 -3.85 -6.14 0.20
N THR A 72 -4.42 -7.18 -0.39
CA THR A 72 -5.71 -7.76 0.04
C THR A 72 -5.58 -8.94 1.01
N GLY A 73 -4.46 -8.99 1.74
CA GLY A 73 -4.11 -10.07 2.67
C GLY A 73 -3.36 -11.21 1.99
N ARG A 74 -3.58 -12.44 2.45
CA ARG A 74 -2.84 -13.65 2.01
C ARG A 74 -3.06 -14.00 0.54
N THR A 75 -4.20 -13.62 -0.03
CA THR A 75 -4.56 -13.88 -1.42
C THR A 75 -5.07 -12.62 -2.09
N LEU A 76 -4.89 -12.54 -3.40
CA LEU A 76 -5.48 -11.49 -4.23
C LEU A 76 -6.99 -11.66 -4.25
N ARG A 77 -7.73 -10.63 -3.81
CA ARG A 77 -9.19 -10.57 -3.87
C ARG A 77 -9.64 -9.21 -4.33
N PHE A 78 -10.47 -9.15 -5.37
CA PHE A 78 -10.94 -7.88 -5.92
C PHE A 78 -12.06 -7.29 -5.05
N PRO A 79 -11.96 -6.03 -4.60
CA PRO A 79 -13.10 -5.29 -4.07
C PRO A 79 -14.18 -5.08 -5.16
N PRO A 80 -15.42 -4.76 -4.78
CA PRO A 80 -16.47 -4.41 -5.74
C PRO A 80 -16.00 -3.31 -6.70
N GLY A 81 -16.24 -3.50 -8.01
CA GLY A 81 -15.76 -2.57 -9.04
C GLY A 81 -16.21 -1.12 -8.85
N ALA A 82 -17.35 -0.89 -8.18
CA ALA A 82 -17.82 0.45 -7.81
C ALA A 82 -16.80 1.23 -6.96
N LEU A 83 -16.06 0.55 -6.08
CA LEU A 83 -15.02 1.13 -5.22
C LEU A 83 -13.76 1.52 -6.01
N LEU A 84 -13.52 0.88 -7.15
CA LEU A 84 -12.32 1.11 -7.97
C LEU A 84 -12.51 2.27 -8.96
N ARG A 85 -13.75 2.49 -9.42
CA ARG A 85 -14.10 3.50 -10.42
C ARG A 85 -13.58 4.91 -10.13
N PRO A 86 -13.57 5.42 -8.90
CA PRO A 86 -13.13 6.80 -8.62
C PRO A 86 -11.64 7.07 -8.89
N PHE A 87 -10.79 6.04 -8.90
CA PHE A 87 -9.33 6.22 -9.04
C PHE A 87 -8.92 6.63 -10.46
N ALA A 88 -9.57 6.06 -11.48
CA ALA A 88 -9.28 6.37 -12.88
C ALA A 88 -9.47 7.86 -13.24
N PRO A 89 -10.62 8.52 -12.97
CA PRO A 89 -10.78 9.95 -13.23
C PRO A 89 -9.90 10.83 -12.33
N ALA A 90 -9.46 10.33 -11.17
CA ALA A 90 -8.50 11.01 -10.32
C ALA A 90 -7.06 10.92 -10.85
N GLY A 91 -6.80 10.13 -11.91
CA GLY A 91 -5.46 9.91 -12.46
C GLY A 91 -4.57 9.05 -11.55
N ILE A 92 -5.17 8.29 -10.63
CA ILE A 92 -4.46 7.45 -9.66
C ILE A 92 -4.49 6.00 -10.15
N GLY A 93 -3.33 5.38 -10.30
CA GLY A 93 -3.21 3.97 -10.63
C GLY A 93 -3.49 3.10 -9.41
N LEU A 94 -4.65 2.46 -9.36
CA LEU A 94 -5.00 1.49 -8.32
C LEU A 94 -4.67 0.07 -8.77
N GLU A 95 -3.75 -0.59 -8.08
CA GLU A 95 -3.35 -1.97 -8.35
C GLU A 95 -3.73 -2.86 -7.17
N ILE A 96 -4.35 -4.02 -7.45
CA ILE A 96 -4.82 -4.96 -6.43
C ILE A 96 -3.92 -6.20 -6.46
N MET A 97 -3.38 -6.58 -5.32
CA MET A 97 -2.50 -7.73 -5.19
C MET A 97 -2.54 -8.35 -3.80
N ASP A 98 -1.89 -9.51 -3.62
CA ASP A 98 -1.66 -10.03 -2.27
C ASP A 98 -0.66 -9.17 -1.48
N LEU A 99 -0.63 -9.35 -0.15
CA LEU A 99 0.21 -8.58 0.76
C LEU A 99 1.70 -8.67 0.41
N LYS A 100 2.20 -9.86 0.04
CA LYS A 100 3.63 -10.07 -0.23
C LYS A 100 4.03 -9.35 -1.52
N ALA A 101 3.17 -9.40 -2.53
CA ALA A 101 3.34 -8.64 -3.76
C ALA A 101 3.28 -7.13 -3.51
N ALA A 102 2.31 -6.64 -2.71
CA ALA A 102 2.18 -5.23 -2.38
C ALA A 102 3.45 -4.68 -1.71
N CYS A 103 3.98 -5.40 -0.71
CA CYS A 103 5.19 -5.00 -0.01
C CYS A 103 6.42 -4.89 -0.94
N ARG A 104 6.60 -5.88 -1.83
CA ARG A 104 7.73 -5.88 -2.78
C ARG A 104 7.62 -4.76 -3.80
N THR A 105 6.45 -4.62 -4.42
CA THR A 105 6.19 -3.61 -5.46
C THR A 105 6.30 -2.20 -4.87
N TYR A 106 5.79 -1.99 -3.66
CA TYR A 106 5.96 -0.72 -2.94
C TYR A 106 7.43 -0.34 -2.77
N ASN A 107 8.27 -1.26 -2.28
CA ASN A 107 9.68 -0.96 -2.05
C ASN A 107 10.40 -0.56 -3.34
N ILE A 108 10.08 -1.22 -4.48
CA ILE A 108 10.64 -0.88 -5.79
C ILE A 108 10.22 0.54 -6.18
N LEU A 109 8.91 0.82 -6.18
CA LEU A 109 8.38 2.13 -6.58
C LEU A 109 8.85 3.27 -5.66
N ALA A 110 8.92 3.02 -4.35
CA ALA A 110 9.45 3.98 -3.38
C ALA A 110 10.95 4.26 -3.62
N ALA A 111 11.75 3.22 -3.89
CA ALA A 111 13.18 3.38 -4.20
C ALA A 111 13.43 4.09 -5.54
N GLU A 112 12.46 4.06 -6.47
CA GLU A 112 12.45 4.84 -7.71
C GLU A 112 11.98 6.31 -7.49
N GLY A 113 11.58 6.69 -6.28
CA GLY A 113 11.09 8.03 -5.96
C GLY A 113 9.68 8.32 -6.49
N ARG A 114 8.88 7.30 -6.77
CA ARG A 114 7.48 7.46 -7.18
C ARG A 114 6.61 7.82 -5.98
N LYS A 115 5.55 8.60 -6.22
CA LYS A 115 4.51 8.88 -5.22
C LYS A 115 3.58 7.67 -5.09
N VAL A 116 3.99 6.69 -4.30
CA VAL A 116 3.27 5.43 -4.11
C VAL A 116 2.75 5.30 -2.68
N ALA A 117 1.57 4.71 -2.52
CA ALA A 117 1.08 4.22 -1.23
C ALA A 117 0.88 2.70 -1.29
N ALA A 118 1.16 1.99 -0.19
CA ALA A 118 0.73 0.62 0.01
C ALA A 118 -0.35 0.57 1.10
N ALA A 119 -1.59 0.28 0.71
CA ALA A 119 -2.70 0.08 1.61
C ALA A 119 -2.86 -1.42 1.88
N LEU A 120 -2.43 -1.88 3.06
CA LEU A 120 -2.48 -3.29 3.43
C LEU A 120 -3.72 -3.58 4.27
N LEU A 121 -4.37 -4.68 3.93
CA LEU A 121 -5.45 -5.32 4.67
C LEU A 121 -4.96 -6.67 5.22
N PHE A 122 -5.28 -6.92 6.47
CA PHE A 122 -5.03 -8.18 7.18
C PHE A 122 -6.39 -8.82 7.50
N ASP A 123 -6.46 -10.15 7.45
CA ASP A 123 -7.63 -10.95 7.80
C ASP A 123 -7.35 -11.76 9.07
#